data_AF-A0A562WFA1-F1
#
_entry.id   AF-A0A562WFA1-F1
#
_cell.length_a   1.000
_cell.length_b   1.000
_cell.length_c   1.000
_cell.angle_alpha   90.00
_cell.angle_beta   90.00
_cell.angle_gamma   90.00
#
_symmetry.space_group_name_H-M   'P 1'
#
loop_
_entity.id
_entity.type
_entity.pdbx_description
1 polymer ?
#
loop_
_entity_poly.entity_id
_entity_poly.type
_entity_poly.pdbx_seq_one_letter_code
_entity_poly.pdbx_strand_id
1 'polypeptide(L)'
;MTTAIAPRRVTVVAPHARLDVSLPIQSTVAELLPQLVRLLATDADRAGGIGWELRRFGGPPLDGAVTVSGAGVRDGEVLYLGTVDRRATPMIFDDVVDAIASAAADRPGVWRPAASRKVGGAVAALAFTAVAVAVGLSGLAASTVALLAGTLALALLLAGGALARAFGERGLGAAVAAGGVPAAMIGGLAAIGGPGAAMELTPSRLALAGAAVTLYTALAAVVVAEQRFVAAAVAAAVGSLSALANLLTASSPASVAAVTCCVVVVAGPALPMLALRLGRLPLPGVPTDIEAFRGDERPTLGPEVVADTEAAERILTGLLSGLAVIVAGCAGILLWSGGRWAWALAGLAGVGLLLRARAYAGVGQRAALLLAGAASVLGLTARVSLAGGPGTRLFLAGLLLVTGVVCGTYAVRAAAKTPSPYWGRLLDVVEFLALVSLVPVAGAVLGIYGAARAWGG
;
A
#
# COMPACT_ATOMS: atom_id res chain seq x y z
N MET A 1 -62.81 30.67 -7.30
CA MET A 1 -62.15 29.34 -7.16
C MET A 1 -60.90 29.55 -6.31
N THR A 2 -60.97 29.20 -5.02
CA THR A 2 -59.86 29.32 -4.06
C THR A 2 -58.95 28.11 -4.21
N THR A 3 -57.81 28.27 -4.90
CA THR A 3 -56.79 27.23 -5.00
C THR A 3 -56.26 26.96 -3.60
N ALA A 4 -56.49 25.75 -3.08
CA ALA A 4 -56.02 25.36 -1.76
C ALA A 4 -54.49 25.52 -1.68
N ILE A 5 -54.04 26.36 -0.74
CA ILE A 5 -52.63 26.61 -0.42
C ILE A 5 -52.12 25.37 0.30
N ALA A 6 -51.81 24.30 -0.44
CA ALA A 6 -51.28 23.07 0.13
C ALA A 6 -49.78 23.25 0.43
N PRO A 7 -49.32 22.92 1.66
CA PRO A 7 -47.89 22.92 1.97
C PRO A 7 -47.15 21.83 1.17
N ARG A 8 -45.84 22.01 0.96
CA ARG A 8 -44.97 21.02 0.30
C ARG A 8 -44.28 20.15 1.33
N ARG A 9 -44.51 18.85 1.30
CA ARG A 9 -43.73 17.88 2.07
C ARG A 9 -42.38 17.70 1.40
N VAL A 10 -41.32 17.96 2.13
CA VAL A 10 -39.94 17.75 1.67
C VAL A 10 -39.15 17.07 2.77
N THR A 11 -38.15 16.30 2.37
CA THR A 11 -37.15 15.80 3.29
C THR A 11 -36.02 16.81 3.35
N VAL A 12 -35.69 17.31 4.55
CA VAL A 12 -34.50 18.13 4.76
C VAL A 12 -33.43 17.30 5.45
N VAL A 13 -32.24 17.25 4.85
CA VAL A 13 -31.07 16.51 5.33
C VAL A 13 -30.01 17.51 5.81
N ALA A 14 -29.64 17.40 7.07
CA ALA A 14 -28.52 18.09 7.71
C ALA A 14 -27.37 17.09 7.94
N PRO A 15 -26.15 17.55 8.32
CA PRO A 15 -24.99 16.66 8.51
C PRO A 15 -25.23 15.47 9.45
N HIS A 16 -26.05 15.67 10.49
CA HIS A 16 -26.29 14.68 11.54
C HIS A 16 -27.78 14.36 11.76
N ALA A 17 -28.68 14.89 10.93
CA ALA A 17 -30.11 14.71 11.11
C ALA A 17 -30.87 14.74 9.78
N ARG A 18 -32.00 14.04 9.73
CA ARG A 18 -32.95 14.07 8.61
C ARG A 18 -34.34 14.25 9.17
N LEU A 19 -35.12 15.16 8.58
CA LEU A 19 -36.50 15.42 9.00
C LEU A 19 -37.39 15.67 7.78
N ASP A 20 -38.55 15.04 7.77
CA ASP A 20 -39.59 15.33 6.80
C ASP A 20 -40.46 16.47 7.33
N VAL A 21 -40.49 17.57 6.60
CA VAL A 21 -41.18 18.81 7.00
C VAL A 21 -42.15 19.25 5.91
N SER A 22 -43.26 19.85 6.33
CA SER A 22 -44.21 20.49 5.43
C SER A 22 -43.90 21.98 5.36
N LEU A 23 -43.33 22.43 4.25
CA LEU A 23 -42.97 23.84 4.03
C LEU A 23 -44.16 24.64 3.50
N PRO A 24 -44.48 25.81 4.09
CA PRO A 24 -45.48 26.72 3.56
C PRO A 24 -45.07 27.28 2.20
N ILE A 25 -45.95 27.21 1.20
CA ILE A 25 -45.61 27.60 -0.18
C ILE A 25 -45.42 29.10 -0.41
N GLN A 26 -45.93 29.94 0.50
CA GLN A 26 -45.84 31.40 0.43
C GLN A 26 -44.69 31.98 1.26
N SER A 27 -44.07 31.18 2.13
CA SER A 27 -42.91 31.63 2.92
C SER A 27 -41.65 31.63 2.06
N THR A 28 -40.78 32.60 2.32
CA THR A 28 -39.46 32.66 1.68
C THR A 28 -38.54 31.58 2.24
N VAL A 29 -37.56 31.13 1.45
CA VAL A 29 -36.56 30.17 1.93
C VAL A 29 -35.77 30.75 3.12
N ALA A 30 -35.50 32.07 3.11
CA ALA A 30 -34.84 32.78 4.21
C ALA A 30 -35.65 32.78 5.52
N GLU A 31 -36.98 32.87 5.49
CA GLU A 31 -37.83 32.80 6.68
C GLU A 31 -37.82 31.41 7.34
N LEU A 32 -37.72 30.36 6.52
CA LEU A 32 -37.77 28.96 6.96
C LEU A 32 -36.43 28.47 7.47
N LEU A 33 -35.32 28.98 6.94
CA LEU A 33 -33.95 28.60 7.28
C LEU A 33 -33.67 28.60 8.80
N PRO A 34 -33.94 29.68 9.57
CA PRO A 34 -33.70 29.69 11.01
C PRO A 34 -34.49 28.61 11.77
N GLN A 35 -35.70 28.29 11.31
CA GLN A 35 -36.52 27.25 11.92
C GLN A 35 -35.95 25.86 11.62
N LEU A 36 -35.59 25.60 10.36
CA LEU A 36 -34.97 24.34 9.95
C LEU A 36 -33.64 24.11 10.67
N VAL A 37 -32.82 25.16 10.83
CA VAL A 37 -31.57 25.09 11.59
C VAL A 37 -31.82 24.78 13.07
N ARG A 38 -32.82 25.40 13.70
CA ARG A 38 -33.18 25.06 15.09
C ARG A 38 -33.64 23.62 15.24
N LEU A 39 -34.34 23.07 14.24
CA LEU A 39 -34.87 21.71 14.25
C LEU A 39 -33.82 20.63 13.92
N LEU A 40 -32.86 20.94 13.04
CA LEU A 40 -31.99 19.94 12.41
C LEU A 40 -30.50 20.11 12.69
N ALA A 41 -30.04 21.32 13.03
CA ALA A 41 -28.63 21.57 13.32
C ALA A 41 -28.35 21.37 14.81
N THR A 42 -27.25 20.69 15.13
CA THR A 42 -26.77 20.56 16.52
C THR A 42 -26.16 21.87 17.01
N ASP A 43 -25.98 22.02 18.32
CA ASP A 43 -25.32 23.23 18.88
C ASP A 43 -23.88 23.40 18.35
N ALA A 44 -23.19 22.29 18.06
CA ALA A 44 -21.88 22.29 17.42
C ALA A 44 -21.94 22.83 15.98
N ASP A 45 -22.96 22.42 15.20
CA ASP A 45 -23.13 22.91 13.83
C ASP A 45 -23.47 24.41 13.80
N ARG A 46 -24.29 24.87 14.75
CA ARG A 46 -24.67 26.28 14.88
C ARG A 46 -23.49 27.16 15.33
N ALA A 47 -22.57 26.64 16.13
CA ALA A 47 -21.38 27.36 16.58
C ALA A 47 -20.34 27.57 15.46
N GLY A 48 -20.35 26.72 14.43
CA GLY A 48 -19.41 26.80 13.29
C GLY A 48 -19.93 27.55 12.06
N GLY A 49 -21.24 27.76 11.94
CA GLY A 49 -21.87 28.33 10.73
C GLY A 49 -22.04 29.85 10.77
N ILE A 50 -21.36 30.58 9.88
CA ILE A 50 -21.52 32.04 9.70
C ILE A 50 -22.85 32.38 8.98
N GLY A 51 -23.44 31.39 8.30
CA GLY A 51 -24.73 31.47 7.61
C GLY A 51 -25.17 30.09 7.13
N TRP A 52 -26.47 29.93 6.87
CA TRP A 52 -27.08 28.66 6.46
C TRP A 52 -27.73 28.78 5.09
N GLU A 53 -27.59 27.73 4.27
CA GLU A 53 -28.16 27.65 2.94
C GLU A 53 -28.91 26.32 2.75
N LEU A 54 -29.95 26.36 1.92
CA LEU A 54 -30.73 25.20 1.53
C LEU A 54 -30.47 24.92 0.04
N ARG A 55 -30.05 23.70 -0.31
CA ARG A 55 -29.67 23.35 -1.69
C ARG A 55 -30.26 22.03 -2.15
N ARG A 56 -30.34 21.86 -3.47
CA ARG A 56 -30.63 20.56 -4.09
C ARG A 56 -29.35 19.74 -4.21
N PHE A 57 -29.48 18.43 -4.36
CA PHE A 57 -28.32 17.56 -4.57
C PHE A 57 -27.51 18.00 -5.81
N GLY A 58 -26.23 18.35 -5.59
CA GLY A 58 -25.32 18.80 -6.64
C GLY A 58 -25.68 20.14 -7.32
N GLY A 59 -26.68 20.86 -6.80
CA GLY A 59 -27.16 22.13 -7.34
C GLY A 59 -26.66 23.35 -6.56
N PRO A 60 -26.83 24.56 -7.11
CA PRO A 60 -26.57 25.79 -6.38
C PRO A 60 -27.55 25.94 -5.18
N PRO A 61 -27.18 26.76 -4.17
CA PRO A 61 -28.10 27.10 -3.09
C PRO A 61 -29.36 27.78 -3.63
N LEU A 62 -30.50 27.48 -3.02
CA LEU A 62 -31.77 28.13 -3.30
C LEU A 62 -31.68 29.60 -2.88
N ASP A 63 -32.22 30.47 -3.73
CA ASP A 63 -32.29 31.90 -3.43
C ASP A 63 -33.19 32.13 -2.20
N GLY A 64 -32.62 32.75 -1.16
CA GLY A 64 -33.31 33.04 0.09
C GLY A 64 -34.49 34.00 -0.07
N ALA A 65 -34.47 34.87 -1.08
CA ALA A 65 -35.52 35.87 -1.31
C ALA A 65 -36.78 35.29 -1.98
N VAL A 66 -36.71 34.07 -2.51
CA VAL A 66 -37.80 33.45 -3.27
C VAL A 66 -38.65 32.59 -2.34
N THR A 67 -39.96 32.55 -2.60
CA THR A 67 -40.89 31.66 -1.89
C THR A 67 -40.64 30.19 -2.24
N VAL A 68 -41.06 29.27 -1.38
CA VAL A 68 -40.96 27.82 -1.65
C VAL A 68 -41.62 27.44 -2.99
N SER A 69 -42.75 28.08 -3.33
CA SER A 69 -43.40 27.91 -4.63
C SER A 69 -42.61 28.54 -5.78
N GLY A 70 -42.07 29.76 -5.61
CA GLY A 70 -41.26 30.44 -6.62
C GLY A 70 -39.93 29.74 -6.90
N ALA A 71 -39.36 29.07 -5.88
CA ALA A 71 -38.15 28.26 -6.00
C ALA A 71 -38.41 26.92 -6.72
N GLY A 72 -39.67 26.60 -7.04
CA GLY A 72 -40.07 25.39 -7.75
C GLY A 72 -39.89 24.11 -6.93
N VAL A 73 -39.97 24.19 -5.60
CA VAL A 73 -39.82 23.04 -4.72
C VAL A 73 -41.04 22.11 -4.87
N ARG A 74 -40.78 20.83 -5.14
CA ARG A 74 -41.80 19.80 -5.38
C ARG A 74 -42.10 19.02 -4.11
N ASP A 75 -43.28 18.43 -4.08
CA ASP A 75 -43.65 17.50 -3.03
C ASP A 75 -42.79 16.22 -3.12
N GLY A 76 -42.28 15.75 -2.00
CA GLY A 76 -41.33 14.64 -1.89
C GLY A 76 -39.88 14.97 -2.26
N GLU A 77 -39.55 16.25 -2.51
CA GLU A 77 -38.18 16.64 -2.86
C GLU A 77 -37.25 16.58 -1.64
N VAL A 78 -35.98 16.20 -1.88
CA VAL A 78 -34.94 16.15 -0.84
C VAL A 78 -34.06 17.39 -0.95
N LEU A 79 -33.99 18.16 0.13
CA LEU A 79 -33.20 19.37 0.26
C LEU A 79 -32.09 19.17 1.29
N TYR A 80 -30.93 19.74 1.04
CA TYR A 80 -29.77 19.65 1.91
C TYR A 80 -29.56 20.98 2.60
N LEU A 81 -29.54 20.94 3.93
CA LEU A 81 -29.20 22.08 4.78
C LEU A 81 -27.68 22.05 5.02
N GLY A 82 -26.99 23.10 4.59
CA GLY A 82 -25.56 23.24 4.77
C GLY A 82 -25.19 24.63 5.28
N THR A 83 -23.96 24.77 5.78
CA THR A 83 -23.38 26.08 6.02
C THR A 83 -23.05 26.74 4.69
N VAL A 84 -23.19 28.06 4.60
CA VAL A 84 -22.76 28.84 3.43
C VAL A 84 -21.31 28.50 3.17
N ASP A 85 -21.06 27.84 2.04
CA ASP A 85 -19.73 27.58 1.58
C ASP A 85 -19.15 28.94 1.19
N ARG A 86 -18.15 29.43 1.93
CA ARG A 86 -17.39 30.57 1.45
C ARG A 86 -16.67 30.04 0.20
N ARG A 87 -17.31 30.18 -0.97
CA ARG A 87 -16.56 30.35 -2.21
C ARG A 87 -15.48 31.34 -1.83
N ALA A 88 -14.24 30.87 -1.78
CA ALA A 88 -13.11 31.70 -1.43
C ALA A 88 -13.28 32.95 -2.29
N THR A 89 -13.62 34.08 -1.66
CA THR A 89 -13.74 35.33 -2.39
C THR A 89 -12.42 35.43 -3.14
N PRO A 90 -12.44 35.52 -4.48
CA PRO A 90 -11.19 35.53 -5.23
C PRO A 90 -10.32 36.60 -4.59
N MET A 91 -9.12 36.19 -4.13
CA MET A 91 -8.21 37.13 -3.49
C MET A 91 -7.93 38.22 -4.50
N ILE A 92 -8.42 39.43 -4.22
CA ILE A 92 -8.09 40.61 -4.99
C ILE A 92 -6.72 41.03 -4.46
N PHE A 93 -5.70 40.73 -5.24
CA PHE A 93 -4.35 41.16 -4.93
C PHE A 93 -4.16 42.56 -5.49
N ASP A 94 -3.82 43.51 -4.62
CA ASP A 94 -3.51 44.88 -5.04
C ASP A 94 -2.11 44.98 -5.67
N ASP A 95 -1.26 43.96 -5.49
CA ASP A 95 0.07 43.85 -6.07
C ASP A 95 0.21 42.56 -6.91
N VAL A 96 0.70 42.73 -8.13
CA VAL A 96 1.01 41.64 -9.06
C VAL A 96 2.09 40.71 -8.49
N VAL A 97 3.05 41.25 -7.72
CA VAL A 97 4.09 40.45 -7.06
C VAL A 97 3.49 39.54 -6.01
N ASP A 98 2.54 40.04 -5.21
CA ASP A 98 1.88 39.27 -4.17
C ASP A 98 0.92 38.21 -4.76
N ALA A 99 0.27 38.54 -5.88
CA ALA A 99 -0.51 37.59 -6.67
C ALA A 99 0.35 36.44 -7.20
N ILE A 100 1.54 36.74 -7.75
CA ILE A 100 2.47 35.73 -8.27
C ILE A 100 3.08 34.91 -7.14
N ALA A 101 3.44 35.53 -6.01
CA ALA A 101 3.99 34.84 -4.85
C ALA A 101 2.97 33.87 -4.23
N SER A 102 1.72 34.31 -4.08
CA SER A 102 0.62 33.50 -3.57
C SER A 102 0.27 32.35 -4.53
N ALA A 103 0.19 32.64 -5.84
CA ALA A 103 -0.02 31.61 -6.85
C ALA A 103 1.15 30.61 -6.94
N ALA A 104 2.38 31.05 -6.69
CA ALA A 104 3.55 30.20 -6.64
C ALA A 104 3.57 29.32 -5.37
N ALA A 105 3.07 29.82 -4.23
CA ALA A 105 2.98 29.07 -2.98
C ALA A 105 1.94 27.95 -3.01
N ASP A 106 0.84 28.15 -3.75
CA ASP A 106 -0.22 27.16 -3.94
C ASP A 106 0.04 26.17 -5.09
N ARG A 107 1.17 26.30 -5.78
CA ARG A 107 1.52 25.40 -6.88
C ARG A 107 1.72 23.96 -6.36
N PRO A 108 1.16 22.94 -7.04
CA PRO A 108 1.49 21.55 -6.74
C PRO A 108 2.99 21.30 -6.95
N GLY A 109 3.65 20.70 -5.96
CA GLY A 109 5.08 20.38 -6.00
C GLY A 109 6.00 21.38 -5.27
N VAL A 110 5.46 22.39 -4.58
CA VAL A 110 6.26 23.27 -3.72
C VAL A 110 6.92 22.46 -2.60
N TRP A 111 8.22 22.71 -2.39
CA TRP A 111 8.99 22.05 -1.34
C TRP A 111 8.54 22.52 0.04
N ARG A 112 7.75 21.67 0.72
CA ARG A 112 7.23 21.92 2.06
C ARG A 112 8.10 21.23 3.12
N PRO A 113 8.04 21.63 4.41
CA PRO A 113 8.74 20.94 5.49
C PRO A 113 8.50 19.43 5.54
N ALA A 114 7.29 18.98 5.16
CA ALA A 114 6.98 17.56 5.02
C ALA A 114 7.83 16.83 3.96
N ALA A 115 8.16 17.50 2.85
CA ALA A 115 9.09 16.97 1.84
C ALA A 115 10.52 16.90 2.40
N SER A 116 10.99 17.94 3.09
CA SER A 116 12.29 17.91 3.79
C SER A 116 12.40 16.74 4.75
N ARG A 117 11.36 16.47 5.55
CA ARG A 117 11.35 15.33 6.50
C ARG A 117 11.41 13.99 5.78
N LYS A 118 10.64 13.81 4.70
CA LYS A 118 10.66 12.56 3.91
C LYS A 118 12.02 12.33 3.26
N VAL A 119 12.57 13.34 2.59
CA VAL A 119 13.86 13.24 1.90
C VAL A 119 15.00 13.10 2.90
N GLY A 120 15.02 13.90 3.97
CA GLY A 120 16.02 13.81 5.02
C GLY A 120 16.00 12.45 5.73
N GLY A 121 14.81 11.91 6.03
CA GLY A 121 14.67 10.56 6.57
C GLY A 121 15.17 9.48 5.60
N ALA A 122 14.87 9.60 4.30
CA ALA A 122 15.35 8.66 3.28
C ALA A 122 16.89 8.71 3.14
N VAL A 123 17.47 9.91 3.10
CA VAL A 123 18.93 10.10 3.04
C VAL A 123 19.61 9.55 4.29
N ALA A 124 19.04 9.78 5.47
CA ALA A 124 19.55 9.21 6.72
C ALA A 124 19.51 7.68 6.70
N ALA A 125 18.39 7.08 6.29
CA ALA A 125 18.27 5.63 6.16
C ALA A 125 19.30 5.04 5.18
N LEU A 126 19.53 5.71 4.05
CA LEU A 126 20.56 5.33 3.07
C LEU A 126 21.97 5.44 3.67
N ALA A 127 22.27 6.53 4.39
CA ALA A 127 23.57 6.70 5.05
C ALA A 127 23.83 5.61 6.10
N PHE A 128 22.84 5.29 6.94
CA PHE A 128 22.95 4.20 7.92
C PHE A 128 23.11 2.83 7.26
N THR A 129 22.42 2.61 6.15
CA THR A 129 22.60 1.40 5.33
C THR A 129 24.04 1.32 4.81
N ALA A 130 24.59 2.42 4.30
CA ALA A 130 25.97 2.48 3.82
C ALA A 130 26.98 2.21 4.93
N VAL A 131 26.76 2.74 6.14
CA VAL A 131 27.59 2.43 7.32
C VAL A 131 27.52 0.95 7.67
N ALA A 132 26.32 0.37 7.72
CA ALA A 132 26.16 -1.05 8.00
C ALA A 132 26.91 -1.93 6.97
N VAL A 133 26.78 -1.61 5.68
CA VAL A 133 27.49 -2.31 4.60
C VAL A 133 29.01 -2.14 4.73
N ALA A 134 29.50 -0.93 5.03
CA ALA A 134 30.93 -0.69 5.25
C ALA A 134 31.47 -1.51 6.44
N VAL A 135 30.71 -1.62 7.52
CA VAL A 135 31.04 -2.50 8.66
C VAL A 135 31.09 -3.97 8.25
N GLY A 136 30.12 -4.43 7.45
CA GLY A 136 30.11 -5.79 6.90
C GLY A 136 31.31 -6.10 5.99
N LEU A 137 31.73 -5.13 5.18
CA LEU A 137 32.84 -5.24 4.23
C LEU A 137 34.21 -4.86 4.82
N SER A 138 34.29 -4.58 6.13
CA SER A 138 35.51 -4.09 6.80
C SER A 138 36.67 -5.10 6.85
N GLY A 139 36.41 -6.38 6.57
CA GLY A 139 37.41 -7.46 6.70
C GLY A 139 37.74 -7.83 8.15
N LEU A 140 37.06 -7.24 9.13
CA LEU A 140 37.22 -7.55 10.55
C LEU A 140 36.76 -8.98 10.90
N ALA A 141 37.10 -9.43 12.10
CA ALA A 141 36.55 -10.66 12.66
C ALA A 141 35.02 -10.61 12.70
N ALA A 142 34.35 -11.72 12.37
CA ALA A 142 32.89 -11.79 12.32
C ALA A 142 32.23 -11.37 13.65
N SER A 143 32.82 -11.74 14.80
CA SER A 143 32.35 -11.31 16.13
C SER A 143 32.38 -9.78 16.30
N THR A 144 33.43 -9.10 15.81
CA THR A 144 33.54 -7.64 15.85
C THR A 144 32.51 -6.99 14.93
N VAL A 145 32.31 -7.54 13.73
CA VAL A 145 31.27 -7.07 12.79
C VAL A 145 29.88 -7.24 13.41
N ALA A 146 29.61 -8.38 14.04
CA ALA A 146 28.35 -8.66 14.72
C ALA A 146 28.09 -7.66 15.85
N LEU A 147 29.11 -7.36 16.66
CA LEU A 147 29.01 -6.38 17.73
C LEU A 147 28.76 -4.96 17.19
N LEU A 148 29.53 -4.50 16.20
CA LEU A 148 29.38 -3.15 15.63
C LEU A 148 28.05 -2.98 14.88
N ALA A 149 27.64 -3.96 14.09
CA ALA A 149 26.37 -3.92 13.37
C ALA A 149 25.18 -4.05 14.33
N GLY A 150 25.29 -4.91 15.35
CA GLY A 150 24.27 -5.07 16.40
C GLY A 150 24.09 -3.81 17.25
N THR A 151 25.18 -3.18 17.65
CA THR A 151 25.15 -1.90 18.40
C THR A 151 24.57 -0.77 17.54
N LEU A 152 24.94 -0.68 16.26
CA LEU A 152 24.34 0.28 15.32
C LEU A 152 22.83 0.05 15.17
N ALA A 153 22.39 -1.21 14.99
CA ALA A 153 20.97 -1.55 14.90
C ALA A 153 20.23 -1.08 16.17
N LEU A 154 20.73 -1.45 17.35
CA LEU A 154 20.13 -1.06 18.63
C LEU A 154 20.07 0.46 18.81
N ALA A 155 21.15 1.18 18.50
CA ALA A 155 21.20 2.63 18.58
C ALA A 155 20.14 3.28 17.66
N LEU A 156 19.97 2.79 16.43
CA LEU A 156 18.98 3.30 15.49
C LEU A 156 17.54 2.96 15.89
N LEU A 157 17.32 1.81 16.52
CA LEU A 157 16.01 1.45 17.10
C LEU A 157 15.63 2.42 18.22
N LEU A 158 16.55 2.68 19.15
CA LEU A 158 16.32 3.58 20.28
C LEU A 158 16.16 5.02 19.81
N ALA A 159 17.00 5.49 18.88
CA ALA A 159 16.88 6.82 18.30
C ALA A 159 15.56 7.00 17.53
N GLY A 160 15.18 6.01 16.72
CA GLY A 160 13.90 6.01 16.00
C GLY A 160 12.69 6.01 16.96
N GLY A 161 12.77 5.24 18.03
CA GLY A 161 11.79 5.25 19.12
C GLY A 161 11.67 6.60 19.82
N ALA A 162 12.81 7.20 20.18
CA ALA A 162 12.85 8.53 20.80
C ALA A 162 12.25 9.60 19.88
N LEU A 163 12.61 9.60 18.59
CA LEU A 163 12.01 10.49 17.58
C LEU A 163 10.48 10.32 17.49
N ALA A 164 10.00 9.08 17.46
CA ALA A 164 8.57 8.81 17.33
C ALA A 164 7.76 9.13 18.59
N ARG A 165 8.33 8.86 19.78
CA ARG A 165 7.63 8.92 21.08
C ARG A 165 7.87 10.23 21.82
N ALA A 166 9.11 10.69 21.90
CA ALA A 166 9.49 11.89 22.66
C ALA A 166 9.32 13.17 21.84
N PHE A 167 9.68 13.14 20.55
CA PHE A 167 9.59 14.30 19.67
C PHE A 167 8.31 14.33 18.81
N GLY A 168 7.48 13.28 18.85
CA GLY A 168 6.25 13.18 18.05
C GLY A 168 6.49 13.00 16.54
N GLU A 169 7.73 12.83 16.10
CA GLU A 169 8.14 12.73 14.70
C GLU A 169 8.10 11.27 14.20
N ARG A 170 6.91 10.67 14.13
CA ARG A 170 6.73 9.25 13.78
C ARG A 170 7.35 8.86 12.43
N GLY A 171 7.21 9.72 11.41
CA GLY A 171 7.73 9.44 10.07
C GLY A 171 9.25 9.41 10.01
N LEU A 172 9.92 10.35 10.67
CA LEU A 172 11.39 10.36 10.79
C LEU A 172 11.88 9.23 11.68
N GLY A 173 11.20 8.97 12.80
CA GLY A 173 11.52 7.85 13.68
C GLY A 173 11.46 6.50 12.96
N ALA A 174 10.44 6.29 12.13
CA ALA A 174 10.33 5.10 11.29
C ALA A 174 11.44 5.01 10.22
N ALA A 175 11.84 6.13 9.61
CA ALA A 175 12.93 6.14 8.65
C ALA A 175 14.29 5.80 9.29
N VAL A 176 14.58 6.36 10.47
CA VAL A 176 15.80 6.07 11.24
C VAL A 176 15.83 4.60 11.68
N ALA A 177 14.73 4.08 12.22
CA ALA A 177 14.63 2.66 12.57
C ALA A 177 14.72 1.74 11.34
N ALA A 178 14.17 2.13 10.18
CA ALA A 178 14.35 1.36 8.95
C ALA A 178 15.81 1.25 8.53
N GLY A 179 16.63 2.28 8.78
CA GLY A 179 18.08 2.25 8.57
C GLY A 179 18.83 1.22 9.43
N GLY A 180 18.24 0.74 10.53
CA GLY A 180 18.82 -0.32 11.36
C GLY A 180 18.54 -1.75 10.86
N VAL A 181 17.63 -1.94 9.90
CA VAL A 181 17.33 -3.26 9.33
C VAL A 181 18.55 -3.90 8.65
N PRO A 182 19.30 -3.20 7.78
CA PRO A 182 20.54 -3.75 7.21
C PRO A 182 21.60 -4.06 8.27
N ALA A 183 21.70 -3.23 9.31
CA ALA A 183 22.63 -3.46 10.41
C ALA A 183 22.27 -4.73 11.21
N ALA A 184 20.98 -4.97 11.48
CA ALA A 184 20.52 -6.21 12.09
C ALA A 184 20.80 -7.44 11.20
N MET A 185 20.61 -7.30 9.88
CA MET A 185 20.91 -8.38 8.92
C MET A 185 22.40 -8.74 8.92
N ILE A 186 23.27 -7.74 8.81
CA ILE A 186 24.73 -7.93 8.82
C ILE A 186 25.19 -8.46 10.17
N GLY A 187 24.62 -7.97 11.27
CA GLY A 187 24.88 -8.49 12.61
C GLY A 187 24.57 -9.98 12.75
N GLY A 188 23.43 -10.42 12.21
CA GLY A 188 23.06 -11.84 12.22
C GLY A 188 23.87 -12.70 11.25
N LEU A 189 24.28 -12.18 10.09
CA LEU A 189 25.19 -12.88 9.17
C LEU A 189 26.57 -13.14 9.81
N ALA A 190 27.04 -12.17 10.58
CA ALA A 190 28.35 -12.20 11.24
C ALA A 190 28.31 -12.87 12.63
N ALA A 191 27.13 -13.29 13.12
CA ALA A 191 26.95 -13.85 14.46
C ALA A 191 27.77 -15.13 14.71
N ILE A 192 28.08 -15.88 13.64
CA ILE A 192 28.89 -17.09 13.68
C ILE A 192 30.01 -17.01 12.63
N GLY A 193 31.14 -17.68 12.85
CA GLY A 193 32.24 -17.80 11.87
C GLY A 193 33.53 -17.02 12.21
N GLY A 194 34.55 -17.21 11.37
CA GLY A 194 35.90 -16.64 11.55
C GLY A 194 36.15 -15.31 10.80
N PRO A 195 37.39 -14.80 10.80
CA PRO A 195 37.78 -13.60 10.06
C PRO A 195 37.45 -13.70 8.56
N GLY A 196 36.96 -12.60 7.97
CA GLY A 196 36.59 -12.54 6.54
C GLY A 196 35.24 -13.19 6.18
N ALA A 197 34.59 -13.87 7.12
CA ALA A 197 33.40 -14.66 6.86
C ALA A 197 32.08 -13.89 7.04
N ALA A 198 32.14 -12.62 7.45
CA ALA A 198 30.98 -11.82 7.90
C ALA A 198 29.88 -11.63 6.84
N MET A 199 30.22 -11.72 5.55
CA MET A 199 29.30 -11.54 4.43
C MET A 199 29.03 -12.84 3.65
N GLU A 200 29.49 -13.98 4.16
CA GLU A 200 29.21 -15.28 3.54
C GLU A 200 27.72 -15.63 3.65
N LEU A 201 27.13 -16.04 2.52
CA LEU A 201 25.72 -16.42 2.45
C LEU A 201 25.57 -17.93 2.61
N THR A 202 25.78 -18.43 3.83
CA THR A 202 25.47 -19.83 4.17
C THR A 202 24.06 -19.95 4.77
N PRO A 203 23.40 -21.12 4.66
CA PRO A 203 22.04 -21.30 5.19
C PRO A 203 21.92 -20.99 6.69
N SER A 204 22.92 -21.37 7.49
CA SER A 204 22.96 -21.09 8.94
C SER A 204 23.04 -19.59 9.24
N ARG A 205 23.92 -18.86 8.52
CA ARG A 205 24.06 -17.40 8.66
C ARG A 205 22.82 -16.67 8.18
N LEU A 206 22.22 -17.09 7.07
CA LEU A 206 20.97 -16.53 6.56
C LEU A 206 19.80 -16.74 7.52
N ALA A 207 19.73 -17.90 8.18
CA ALA A 207 18.73 -18.17 9.21
C ALA A 207 18.88 -17.21 10.40
N LEU A 208 20.12 -17.02 10.90
CA LEU A 208 20.43 -16.09 11.98
C LEU A 208 20.21 -14.62 11.59
N ALA A 209 20.59 -14.23 10.38
CA ALA A 209 20.33 -12.90 9.83
C ALA A 209 18.83 -12.61 9.74
N GLY A 210 18.05 -13.56 9.22
CA GLY A 210 16.59 -13.45 9.18
C GLY A 210 15.98 -13.39 10.59
N ALA A 211 16.49 -14.16 11.55
CA ALA A 211 16.04 -14.13 12.94
C ALA A 211 16.35 -12.78 13.61
N ALA A 212 17.55 -12.24 13.40
CA ALA A 212 17.97 -10.93 13.90
C ALA A 212 17.10 -9.80 13.32
N VAL A 213 16.82 -9.82 12.01
CA VAL A 213 15.92 -8.85 11.37
C VAL A 213 14.48 -9.00 11.87
N THR A 214 14.01 -10.23 12.06
CA THR A 214 12.68 -10.52 12.62
C THR A 214 12.54 -9.92 14.01
N LEU A 215 13.51 -10.18 14.90
CA LEU A 215 13.53 -9.62 16.25
C LEU A 215 13.59 -8.10 16.21
N TYR A 216 14.49 -7.54 15.41
CA TYR A 216 14.67 -6.10 15.27
C TYR A 216 13.38 -5.39 14.83
N THR A 217 12.75 -5.89 13.77
CA THR A 217 11.54 -5.28 13.21
C THR A 217 10.31 -5.52 14.09
N ALA A 218 10.22 -6.65 14.80
CA ALA A 218 9.20 -6.85 15.82
C ALA A 218 9.33 -5.83 16.96
N LEU A 219 10.55 -5.57 17.44
CA LEU A 219 10.80 -4.52 18.44
C LEU A 219 10.51 -3.13 17.88
N ALA A 220 10.91 -2.83 16.63
CA ALA A 220 10.63 -1.56 15.97
C ALA A 220 9.13 -1.29 15.82
N ALA A 221 8.32 -2.32 15.53
CA ALA A 221 6.87 -2.20 15.47
C ALA A 221 6.27 -1.70 16.79
N VAL A 222 6.80 -2.14 17.93
CA VAL A 222 6.35 -1.73 19.27
C VAL A 222 6.91 -0.36 19.65
N VAL A 223 8.22 -0.16 19.48
CA VAL A 223 8.94 1.04 19.91
C VAL A 223 8.50 2.27 19.12
N VAL A 224 8.47 2.16 17.79
CA VAL A 224 8.09 3.25 16.87
C VAL A 224 6.57 3.36 16.71
N ALA A 225 5.82 2.30 17.05
CA ALA A 225 4.37 2.19 16.82
C ALA A 225 3.97 2.31 15.34
N GLU A 226 4.79 1.77 14.44
CA GLU A 226 4.57 1.79 12.99
C GLU A 226 4.31 0.36 12.47
N GLN A 227 3.10 0.14 11.95
CA GLN A 227 2.60 -1.20 11.61
C GLN A 227 3.31 -1.85 10.43
N ARG A 228 4.00 -1.06 9.58
CA ARG A 228 4.80 -1.59 8.47
C ARG A 228 5.95 -2.49 8.94
N PHE A 229 6.47 -2.27 10.16
CA PHE A 229 7.50 -3.15 10.73
C PHE A 229 6.99 -4.55 11.06
N VAL A 230 5.70 -4.72 11.34
CA VAL A 230 5.10 -6.06 11.53
C VAL A 230 5.24 -6.88 10.26
N ALA A 231 4.97 -6.25 9.11
CA ALA A 231 5.10 -6.94 7.83
C ALA A 231 6.56 -7.25 7.46
N ALA A 232 7.49 -6.35 7.80
CA ALA A 232 8.93 -6.61 7.67
C ALA A 232 9.37 -7.80 8.55
N ALA A 233 8.83 -7.90 9.77
CA ALA A 233 9.08 -9.02 10.67
C ALA A 233 8.57 -10.35 10.10
N VAL A 234 7.34 -10.37 9.57
CA VAL A 234 6.78 -11.56 8.89
C VAL A 234 7.63 -11.96 7.70
N ALA A 235 8.05 -10.99 6.87
CA ALA A 235 8.89 -11.28 5.70
C ALA A 235 10.25 -11.86 6.08
N ALA A 236 10.91 -11.28 7.09
CA ALA A 236 12.17 -11.76 7.62
C ALA A 236 12.03 -13.14 8.27
N ALA A 237 10.91 -13.42 8.96
CA ALA A 237 10.64 -14.71 9.57
C ALA A 237 10.49 -15.80 8.51
N VAL A 238 9.76 -15.53 7.42
CA VAL A 238 9.63 -16.47 6.28
C VAL A 238 11.00 -16.73 5.63
N GLY A 239 11.83 -15.70 5.46
CA GLY A 239 13.19 -15.84 4.97
C GLY A 239 14.08 -16.69 5.90
N SER A 240 14.01 -16.43 7.20
CA SER A 240 14.73 -17.19 8.24
C SER A 240 14.32 -18.66 8.27
N LEU A 241 13.01 -18.93 8.25
CA LEU A 241 12.46 -20.29 8.21
C LEU A 241 12.84 -21.02 6.92
N SER A 242 12.90 -20.32 5.78
CA SER A 242 13.36 -20.90 4.51
C SER A 242 14.85 -21.27 4.59
N ALA A 243 15.70 -20.39 5.12
CA ALA A 243 17.12 -20.69 5.32
C ALA A 243 17.34 -21.85 6.31
N LEU A 244 16.54 -21.90 7.38
CA LEU A 244 16.54 -23.01 8.35
C LEU A 244 16.07 -24.33 7.71
N ALA A 245 15.02 -24.30 6.89
CA ALA A 245 14.56 -25.48 6.15
C ALA A 245 15.64 -25.99 5.19
N ASN A 246 16.38 -25.09 4.52
CA ASN A 246 17.52 -25.47 3.70
C ASN A 246 18.61 -26.17 4.51
N LEU A 247 18.92 -25.65 5.70
CA LEU A 247 19.90 -26.24 6.62
C LEU A 247 19.47 -27.63 7.10
N LEU A 248 18.22 -27.80 7.54
CA LEU A 248 17.71 -29.05 8.12
C LEU A 248 17.51 -30.16 7.09
N THR A 249 17.12 -29.80 5.86
CA THR A 249 16.83 -30.79 4.81
C THR A 249 18.04 -31.08 3.92
N ALA A 250 19.14 -30.33 4.06
CA ALA A 250 20.29 -30.36 3.16
C ALA A 250 19.91 -30.25 1.67
N SER A 251 18.77 -29.61 1.38
CA SER A 251 18.24 -29.47 0.03
C SER A 251 19.00 -28.39 -0.76
N SER A 252 18.86 -28.38 -2.08
CA SER A 252 19.42 -27.28 -2.87
C SER A 252 18.73 -25.94 -2.53
N PRO A 253 19.45 -24.80 -2.54
CA PRO A 253 18.85 -23.49 -2.32
C PRO A 253 17.72 -23.17 -3.30
N ALA A 254 17.85 -23.62 -4.56
CA ALA A 254 16.82 -23.46 -5.59
C ALA A 254 15.53 -24.22 -5.25
N SER A 255 15.63 -25.43 -4.68
CA SER A 255 14.47 -26.23 -4.25
C SER A 255 13.67 -25.52 -3.16
N VAL A 256 14.35 -24.99 -2.15
CA VAL A 256 13.70 -24.26 -1.05
C VAL A 256 13.11 -22.96 -1.55
N ALA A 257 13.85 -22.18 -2.35
CA ALA A 257 13.35 -20.95 -2.95
C ALA A 257 12.11 -21.19 -3.85
N ALA A 258 12.05 -22.32 -4.57
CA ALA A 258 10.89 -22.67 -5.37
C ALA A 258 9.64 -22.90 -4.52
N VAL A 259 9.77 -23.66 -3.43
CA VAL A 259 8.66 -23.93 -2.49
C VAL A 259 8.22 -22.64 -1.80
N THR A 260 9.15 -21.88 -1.22
CA THR A 260 8.85 -20.61 -0.55
C THR A 260 8.17 -19.63 -1.50
N CYS A 261 8.66 -19.48 -2.73
CA CYS A 261 8.07 -18.60 -3.73
C CYS A 261 6.63 -19.01 -4.05
N CYS A 262 6.38 -20.31 -4.30
CA CYS A 262 5.03 -20.80 -4.58
C CYS A 262 4.07 -20.56 -3.42
N VAL A 263 4.47 -20.94 -2.19
CA VAL A 263 3.63 -20.77 -1.00
C VAL A 263 3.27 -19.31 -0.78
N VAL A 264 4.25 -18.41 -0.87
CA VAL A 264 4.04 -16.97 -0.64
C VAL A 264 3.15 -16.35 -1.72
N VAL A 265 3.38 -16.67 -2.99
CA VAL A 265 2.56 -16.15 -4.10
C VAL A 265 1.12 -16.67 -4.01
N VAL A 266 0.94 -17.96 -3.74
CA VAL A 266 -0.39 -18.59 -3.59
C VAL A 266 -1.12 -18.08 -2.34
N ALA A 267 -0.42 -17.73 -1.27
CA ALA A 267 -0.99 -17.12 -0.07
C ALA A 267 -1.32 -15.62 -0.24
N GLY A 268 -0.76 -14.94 -1.25
CA GLY A 268 -0.95 -13.53 -1.53
C GLY A 268 -2.41 -13.03 -1.54
N PRO A 269 -3.39 -13.75 -2.12
CA PRO A 269 -4.80 -13.40 -2.06
C PRO A 269 -5.39 -13.29 -0.64
N ALA A 270 -4.79 -13.92 0.37
CA ALA A 270 -5.25 -13.84 1.76
C ALA A 270 -4.78 -12.57 2.50
N LEU A 271 -3.81 -11.82 1.96
CA LEU A 271 -3.24 -10.65 2.61
C LEU A 271 -4.23 -9.51 2.91
N PRO A 272 -5.22 -9.18 2.04
CA PRO A 272 -6.24 -8.19 2.38
C PRO A 272 -7.06 -8.59 3.61
N MET A 273 -7.47 -9.85 3.71
CA MET A 273 -8.22 -10.36 4.87
C MET A 273 -7.37 -10.32 6.16
N LEU A 274 -6.08 -10.66 6.05
CA LEU A 274 -5.15 -10.53 7.18
C LEU A 274 -4.97 -9.06 7.60
N ALA A 275 -4.89 -8.14 6.65
CA ALA A 275 -4.78 -6.71 6.93
C ALA A 275 -6.03 -6.16 7.64
N LEU A 276 -7.23 -6.57 7.23
CA LEU A 276 -8.48 -6.21 7.92
C LEU A 276 -8.50 -6.76 9.36
N ARG A 277 -8.11 -8.03 9.55
CA ARG A 277 -8.04 -8.65 10.89
C ARG A 277 -7.03 -7.97 11.81
N LEU A 278 -5.82 -7.69 11.30
CA LEU A 278 -4.78 -7.01 12.06
C LEU A 278 -5.13 -5.54 12.32
N GLY A 279 -5.86 -4.90 11.40
CA GLY A 279 -6.43 -3.57 11.53
C GLY A 279 -7.67 -3.50 12.42
N ARG A 280 -8.15 -4.65 12.94
CA ARG A 280 -9.34 -4.77 13.79
C ARG A 280 -10.63 -4.20 13.17
N LEU A 281 -10.68 -4.15 11.83
CA LEU A 281 -11.88 -3.73 11.13
C LEU A 281 -12.94 -4.84 11.19
N PRO A 282 -14.23 -4.49 11.31
CA PRO A 282 -15.31 -5.46 11.24
C PRO A 282 -15.22 -6.18 9.88
N LEU A 283 -15.07 -7.51 9.93
CA LEU A 283 -15.08 -8.31 8.72
C LEU A 283 -16.49 -8.26 8.13
N PRO A 284 -16.64 -8.11 6.80
CA PRO A 284 -17.95 -8.16 6.16
C PRO A 284 -18.59 -9.53 6.44
N GLY A 285 -19.57 -9.54 7.34
CA GLY A 285 -20.42 -10.69 7.61
C GLY A 285 -21.46 -10.80 6.50
N VAL A 286 -21.72 -12.03 6.04
CA VAL A 286 -22.88 -12.27 5.17
C VAL A 286 -24.10 -12.37 6.08
N PRO A 287 -25.06 -11.44 5.99
CA PRO A 287 -26.27 -11.52 6.79
C PRO A 287 -27.04 -12.78 6.42
N THR A 288 -27.48 -13.53 7.42
CA THR A 288 -28.29 -14.73 7.23
C THR A 288 -29.76 -14.41 6.94
N ASP A 289 -30.22 -13.22 7.30
CA ASP A 289 -31.59 -12.74 7.07
C ASP A 289 -31.66 -11.20 6.97
N ILE A 290 -32.77 -10.67 6.45
CA ILE A 290 -33.06 -9.24 6.27
C ILE A 290 -33.12 -8.51 7.62
N GLU A 291 -33.61 -9.16 8.68
CA GLU A 291 -33.60 -8.58 10.03
C GLU A 291 -32.18 -8.42 10.57
N ALA A 292 -31.30 -9.40 10.31
CA ALA A 292 -29.88 -9.30 10.66
C ALA A 292 -29.18 -8.19 9.86
N PHE A 293 -29.51 -8.04 8.56
CA PHE A 293 -28.99 -6.94 7.73
C PHE A 293 -29.41 -5.56 8.26
N ARG A 294 -30.68 -5.39 8.67
CA ARG A 294 -31.17 -4.15 9.26
C ARG A 294 -30.61 -3.88 10.66
N GLY A 295 -30.34 -4.93 11.45
CA GLY A 295 -29.70 -4.82 12.76
C GLY A 295 -28.22 -4.44 12.69
N ASP A 296 -27.53 -4.83 11.61
CA ASP A 296 -26.14 -4.47 11.32
C ASP A 296 -25.99 -3.13 10.56
N GLU A 297 -27.10 -2.49 10.18
CA GLU A 297 -27.14 -1.19 9.51
C GLU A 297 -26.85 -0.05 10.51
N ARG A 298 -25.64 -0.06 11.08
CA ARG A 298 -25.11 1.07 11.85
C ARG A 298 -24.60 2.10 10.85
N PRO A 299 -25.07 3.35 10.87
CA PRO A 299 -24.52 4.41 10.03
C PRO A 299 -23.08 4.70 10.48
N THR A 300 -22.12 4.02 9.86
CA THR A 300 -20.69 4.11 10.13
C THR A 300 -20.07 5.25 9.32
N LEU A 301 -20.51 6.48 9.60
CA LEU A 301 -19.94 7.70 9.03
C LEU A 301 -19.26 8.50 10.14
N GLY A 302 -18.20 7.93 10.71
CA GLY A 302 -17.41 8.56 11.75
C GLY A 302 -15.93 8.65 11.37
N PRO A 303 -15.19 9.68 11.86
CA PRO A 303 -13.75 9.82 11.65
C PRO A 303 -12.92 8.63 12.16
N GLU A 304 -13.46 7.85 13.10
CA GLU A 304 -12.84 6.62 13.60
C GLU A 304 -12.71 5.54 12.52
N VAL A 305 -13.74 5.35 11.69
CA VAL A 305 -13.72 4.36 10.60
C VAL A 305 -12.66 4.72 9.55
N VAL A 306 -12.50 6.03 9.26
CA VAL A 306 -11.48 6.53 8.33
C VAL A 306 -10.08 6.20 8.85
N ALA A 307 -9.81 6.49 10.13
CA ALA A 307 -8.52 6.19 10.76
C ALA A 307 -8.20 4.68 10.78
N ASP A 308 -9.20 3.83 11.03
CA ASP A 308 -9.05 2.37 11.02
C ASP A 308 -8.80 1.84 9.60
N THR A 309 -9.47 2.38 8.58
CA THR A 309 -9.17 2.04 7.17
C THR A 309 -7.75 2.44 6.75
N GLU A 310 -7.26 3.62 7.16
CA GLU A 310 -5.88 4.03 6.88
C GLU A 310 -4.84 3.14 7.58
N ALA A 311 -5.15 2.65 8.79
CA ALA A 311 -4.31 1.68 9.47
C ALA A 311 -4.26 0.35 8.70
N ALA A 312 -5.42 -0.20 8.33
CA ALA A 312 -5.49 -1.44 7.55
C ALA A 312 -4.79 -1.32 6.18
N GLU A 313 -4.90 -0.18 5.50
CA GLU A 313 -4.19 0.08 4.24
C GLU A 313 -2.66 0.09 4.43
N ARG A 314 -2.17 0.66 5.54
CA ARG A 314 -0.73 0.64 5.88
C ARG A 314 -0.25 -0.78 6.17
N ILE A 315 -1.03 -1.60 6.88
CA ILE A 315 -0.71 -3.02 7.10
C ILE A 315 -0.64 -3.76 5.78
N LEU A 316 -1.66 -3.61 4.92
CA LEU A 316 -1.69 -4.26 3.61
C LEU A 316 -0.49 -3.87 2.75
N THR A 317 -0.14 -2.58 2.74
CA THR A 317 1.05 -2.08 2.03
C THR A 317 2.33 -2.72 2.55
N GLY A 318 2.46 -2.88 3.87
CA GLY A 318 3.57 -3.60 4.46
C GLY A 318 3.59 -5.08 4.07
N LEU A 319 2.45 -5.77 4.16
CA LEU A 319 2.38 -7.20 3.84
C LEU A 319 2.73 -7.48 2.38
N LEU A 320 2.25 -6.63 1.46
CA LEU A 320 2.56 -6.74 0.03
C LEU A 320 4.01 -6.37 -0.28
N SER A 321 4.60 -5.39 0.42
CA SER A 321 6.03 -5.10 0.27
C SER A 321 6.90 -6.24 0.81
N GLY A 322 6.51 -6.86 1.92
CA GLY A 322 7.15 -8.07 2.46
C GLY A 322 7.08 -9.24 1.48
N LEU A 323 5.90 -9.52 0.91
CA LEU A 323 5.72 -10.53 -0.14
C LEU A 323 6.61 -10.24 -1.37
N ALA A 324 6.64 -8.98 -1.82
CA ALA A 324 7.47 -8.56 -2.95
C ALA A 324 8.96 -8.80 -2.69
N VAL A 325 9.46 -8.50 -1.47
CA VAL A 325 10.84 -8.76 -1.06
C VAL A 325 11.15 -10.25 -1.02
N ILE A 326 10.27 -11.08 -0.44
CA ILE A 326 10.46 -12.54 -0.39
C ILE A 326 10.54 -13.11 -1.81
N VAL A 327 9.60 -12.73 -2.70
CA VAL A 327 9.56 -13.24 -4.06
C VAL A 327 10.78 -12.77 -4.86
N ALA A 328 11.21 -11.52 -4.72
CA ALA A 328 12.43 -11.01 -5.35
C ALA A 328 13.68 -11.78 -4.87
N GLY A 329 13.79 -12.06 -3.57
CA GLY A 329 14.87 -12.87 -3.00
C GLY A 329 14.86 -14.31 -3.54
N CYS A 330 13.69 -14.95 -3.60
CA CYS A 330 13.55 -16.29 -4.18
C CYS A 330 13.91 -16.29 -5.67
N ALA A 331 13.46 -15.29 -6.44
CA ALA A 331 13.80 -15.14 -7.85
C ALA A 331 15.31 -15.01 -8.05
N GLY A 332 16.00 -14.21 -7.23
CA GLY A 332 17.46 -14.09 -7.25
C GLY A 332 18.15 -15.45 -7.05
N ILE A 333 17.73 -16.22 -6.03
CA ILE A 333 18.28 -17.57 -5.76
C ILE A 333 18.00 -18.52 -6.93
N LEU A 334 16.77 -18.55 -7.45
CA LEU A 334 16.36 -19.42 -8.56
C LEU A 334 17.14 -19.12 -9.85
N LEU A 335 17.38 -17.84 -10.15
CA LEU A 335 18.12 -17.40 -11.33
C LEU A 335 19.61 -17.70 -11.22
N TRP A 336 20.19 -17.55 -10.03
CA TRP A 336 21.62 -17.75 -9.82
C TRP A 336 22.01 -19.23 -9.72
N SER A 337 21.26 -19.99 -8.91
CA SER A 337 21.62 -21.37 -8.52
C SER A 337 20.81 -22.46 -9.22
N GLY A 338 19.72 -22.11 -9.90
CA GLY A 338 18.79 -23.07 -10.50
C GLY A 338 19.02 -23.32 -12.00
N GLY A 339 18.37 -24.37 -12.50
CA GLY A 339 18.30 -24.70 -13.92
C GLY A 339 17.17 -23.98 -14.67
N ARG A 340 16.92 -24.38 -15.93
CA ARG A 340 15.91 -23.73 -16.81
C ARG A 340 14.50 -23.68 -16.19
N TRP A 341 14.09 -24.71 -15.46
CA TRP A 341 12.81 -24.74 -14.74
C TRP A 341 12.76 -23.72 -13.60
N ALA A 342 13.86 -23.47 -12.90
CA ALA A 342 13.94 -22.45 -11.86
C ALA A 342 13.86 -21.04 -12.46
N TRP A 343 14.48 -20.83 -13.62
CA TRP A 343 14.37 -19.58 -14.37
C TRP A 343 12.93 -19.33 -14.83
N ALA A 344 12.26 -20.37 -15.35
CA ALA A 344 10.85 -20.30 -15.72
C ALA A 344 9.97 -19.96 -14.50
N LEU A 345 10.21 -20.59 -13.34
CA LEU A 345 9.47 -20.30 -12.11
C LEU A 345 9.63 -18.84 -11.66
N ALA A 346 10.86 -18.31 -11.69
CA ALA A 346 11.13 -16.91 -11.37
C ALA A 346 10.41 -15.95 -12.33
N GLY A 347 10.38 -16.28 -13.63
CA GLY A 347 9.64 -15.54 -14.64
C GLY A 347 8.13 -15.56 -14.39
N LEU A 348 7.55 -16.73 -14.13
CA LEU A 348 6.13 -16.90 -13.85
C LEU A 348 5.70 -16.15 -12.58
N ALA A 349 6.49 -16.23 -11.51
CA ALA A 349 6.25 -15.44 -10.30
C ALA A 349 6.31 -13.94 -10.60
N GLY A 350 7.31 -13.50 -11.37
CA GLY A 350 7.44 -12.10 -11.79
C GLY A 350 6.24 -11.59 -12.59
N VAL A 351 5.80 -12.36 -13.60
CA VAL A 351 4.60 -12.05 -14.40
C VAL A 351 3.35 -12.02 -13.52
N GLY A 352 3.20 -13.00 -12.61
CA GLY A 352 2.11 -13.02 -11.64
C GLY A 352 2.04 -11.74 -10.81
N LEU A 353 3.17 -11.26 -10.25
CA LEU A 353 3.21 -10.01 -9.50
C LEU A 353 2.87 -8.78 -10.36
N LEU A 354 3.38 -8.71 -11.59
CA LEU A 354 3.07 -7.62 -12.53
C LEU A 354 1.57 -7.53 -12.83
N LEU A 355 0.93 -8.67 -13.10
CA LEU A 355 -0.50 -8.74 -13.40
C LEU A 355 -1.34 -8.41 -12.16
N ARG A 356 -0.94 -8.95 -11.01
CA ARG A 356 -1.64 -8.79 -9.73
C ARG A 356 -1.58 -7.37 -9.18
N ALA A 357 -0.58 -6.59 -9.59
CA ALA A 357 -0.49 -5.16 -9.26
C ALA A 357 -1.73 -4.36 -9.70
N ARG A 358 -2.51 -4.86 -10.68
CA ARG A 358 -3.75 -4.24 -11.15
C ARG A 358 -4.91 -4.35 -10.15
N ALA A 359 -4.87 -5.32 -9.23
CA ALA A 359 -5.91 -5.51 -8.22
C ALA A 359 -5.85 -4.48 -7.08
N TYR A 360 -4.76 -3.70 -7.00
CA TYR A 360 -4.52 -2.76 -5.91
C TYR A 360 -4.51 -1.31 -6.41
N ALA A 361 -5.28 -0.44 -5.75
CA ALA A 361 -5.35 0.99 -6.06
C ALA A 361 -4.20 1.79 -5.42
N GLY A 362 -3.70 1.35 -4.26
CA GLY A 362 -2.67 2.05 -3.50
C GLY A 362 -1.33 2.10 -4.23
N VAL A 363 -0.73 3.30 -4.32
CA VAL A 363 0.55 3.52 -5.04
C VAL A 363 1.67 2.65 -4.45
N GLY A 364 1.77 2.57 -3.12
CA GLY A 364 2.80 1.75 -2.45
C GLY A 364 2.64 0.26 -2.72
N GLN A 365 1.40 -0.24 -2.67
CA GLN A 365 1.05 -1.64 -2.93
C GLN A 365 1.40 -2.01 -4.37
N ARG A 366 0.96 -1.18 -5.32
CA ARG A 366 1.19 -1.37 -6.75
C ARG A 366 2.67 -1.26 -7.10
N ALA A 367 3.38 -0.28 -6.54
CA ALA A 367 4.82 -0.11 -6.78
C ALA A 367 5.64 -1.31 -6.26
N ALA A 368 5.34 -1.84 -5.08
CA ALA A 368 6.05 -3.00 -4.53
C ALA A 368 5.94 -4.23 -5.45
N LEU A 369 4.72 -4.55 -5.91
CA LEU A 369 4.47 -5.67 -6.80
C LEU A 369 5.10 -5.46 -8.18
N LEU A 370 4.98 -4.23 -8.73
CA LEU A 370 5.57 -3.90 -10.03
C LEU A 370 7.10 -3.98 -10.01
N LEU A 371 7.75 -3.45 -8.97
CA LEU A 371 9.20 -3.46 -8.85
C LEU A 371 9.74 -4.88 -8.68
N ALA A 372 9.15 -5.69 -7.80
CA ALA A 372 9.57 -7.09 -7.63
C ALA A 372 9.28 -7.95 -8.87
N GLY A 373 8.12 -7.74 -9.50
CA GLY A 373 7.76 -8.41 -10.75
C GLY A 373 8.71 -8.06 -11.89
N ALA A 374 8.99 -6.77 -12.08
CA ALA A 374 9.95 -6.28 -13.08
C ALA A 374 11.36 -6.79 -12.79
N ALA A 375 11.83 -6.74 -11.54
CA ALA A 375 13.14 -7.27 -11.17
C ALA A 375 13.27 -8.76 -11.51
N SER A 376 12.22 -9.56 -11.28
CA SER A 376 12.21 -10.99 -11.59
C SER A 376 12.27 -11.26 -13.10
N VAL A 377 11.47 -10.53 -13.90
CA VAL A 377 11.44 -10.67 -15.38
C VAL A 377 12.72 -10.14 -16.03
N LEU A 378 13.23 -9.00 -15.57
CA LEU A 378 14.50 -8.45 -16.05
C LEU A 378 15.67 -9.34 -15.65
N GLY A 379 15.65 -9.88 -14.42
CA GLY A 379 16.63 -10.87 -13.95
C GLY A 379 16.63 -12.13 -14.80
N LEU A 380 15.44 -12.65 -15.16
CA LEU A 380 15.30 -13.76 -16.12
C LEU A 380 15.92 -13.41 -17.48
N THR A 381 15.59 -12.24 -18.01
CA THR A 381 16.09 -11.78 -19.32
C THR A 381 17.62 -11.68 -19.31
N ALA A 382 18.19 -11.11 -18.25
CA ALA A 382 19.64 -11.06 -18.04
C ALA A 382 20.24 -12.47 -17.94
N ARG A 383 19.62 -13.37 -17.17
CA ARG A 383 20.11 -14.73 -16.97
C ARG A 383 20.13 -15.55 -18.25
N VAL A 384 19.09 -15.44 -19.07
CA VAL A 384 19.00 -16.09 -20.39
C VAL A 384 20.00 -15.46 -21.37
N SER A 385 20.19 -14.14 -21.32
CA SER A 385 21.18 -13.44 -22.16
C SER A 385 22.61 -13.88 -21.87
N LEU A 386 22.94 -14.08 -20.58
CA LEU A 386 24.25 -14.58 -20.14
C LEU A 386 24.47 -16.04 -20.54
N ALA A 387 23.43 -16.88 -20.51
CA ALA A 387 23.50 -18.29 -20.91
C ALA A 387 23.47 -18.51 -22.43
N GLY A 388 22.92 -17.55 -23.18
CA GLY A 388 22.73 -17.65 -24.63
C GLY A 388 23.88 -17.08 -25.46
N GLY A 389 23.83 -17.36 -26.76
CA GLY A 389 24.74 -16.80 -27.75
C GLY A 389 24.36 -15.37 -28.20
N PRO A 390 25.16 -14.76 -29.10
CA PRO A 390 24.94 -13.40 -29.60
C PRO A 390 23.53 -13.19 -30.18
N GLY A 391 22.99 -14.17 -30.90
CA GLY A 391 21.64 -14.11 -31.47
C GLY A 391 20.53 -14.01 -30.41
N THR A 392 20.64 -14.77 -29.31
CA THR A 392 19.70 -14.68 -28.19
C THR A 392 19.74 -13.30 -27.53
N ARG A 393 20.94 -12.71 -27.39
CA ARG A 393 21.11 -11.38 -26.81
C ARG A 393 20.48 -10.30 -27.67
N LEU A 394 20.69 -10.35 -28.98
CA LEU A 394 20.06 -9.41 -29.94
C LEU A 394 18.54 -9.54 -29.94
N PHE A 395 18.02 -10.77 -29.92
CA PHE A 395 16.58 -11.02 -29.83
C PHE A 395 15.97 -10.44 -28.55
N LEU A 396 16.58 -10.71 -27.38
CA LEU A 396 16.10 -10.20 -26.10
C LEU A 396 16.23 -8.68 -25.99
N ALA A 397 17.30 -8.08 -26.55
CA ALA A 397 17.44 -6.63 -26.63
C ALA A 397 16.32 -6.00 -27.48
N GLY A 398 16.00 -6.59 -28.64
CA GLY A 398 14.86 -6.19 -29.46
C GLY A 398 13.53 -6.31 -28.73
N LEU A 399 13.31 -7.41 -28.00
CA LEU A 399 12.10 -7.63 -27.20
C LEU A 399 11.97 -6.60 -26.07
N LEU A 400 13.05 -6.29 -25.35
CA LEU A 400 13.08 -5.26 -24.31
C LEU A 400 12.80 -3.87 -24.88
N LEU A 401 13.36 -3.56 -26.06
CA LEU A 401 13.09 -2.30 -26.74
C LEU A 401 11.61 -2.16 -27.11
N VAL A 402 11.01 -3.19 -27.71
CA VAL A 402 9.57 -3.20 -28.03
C VAL A 402 8.74 -3.07 -26.75
N THR A 403 9.09 -3.80 -25.69
CA THR A 403 8.39 -3.71 -24.40
C THR A 403 8.47 -2.30 -23.82
N GLY A 404 9.63 -1.65 -23.88
CA GLY A 404 9.82 -0.27 -23.44
C GLY A 404 8.95 0.72 -24.23
N VAL A 405 8.89 0.57 -25.55
CA VAL A 405 8.01 1.38 -26.42
C VAL A 405 6.54 1.16 -26.08
N VAL A 406 6.10 -0.09 -25.88
CA VAL A 406 4.72 -0.40 -25.50
C VAL A 406 4.37 0.18 -24.12
N CYS A 407 5.24 0.04 -23.12
CA CYS A 407 5.04 0.62 -21.80
C CYS A 407 4.98 2.16 -21.85
N GLY A 408 5.88 2.81 -22.61
CA GLY A 408 5.89 4.26 -22.77
C GLY A 408 4.62 4.77 -23.46
N THR A 409 4.19 4.12 -24.55
CA THR A 409 2.94 4.48 -25.24
C THR A 409 1.70 4.22 -24.39
N TYR A 410 1.68 3.14 -23.61
CA TYR A 410 0.61 2.89 -22.64
C TYR A 410 0.57 3.97 -21.55
N ALA A 411 1.71 4.36 -20.98
CA ALA A 411 1.77 5.40 -19.94
C ALA A 411 1.16 6.72 -20.40
N VAL A 412 1.41 7.12 -21.65
CA VAL A 412 0.82 8.33 -22.25
C VAL A 412 -0.68 8.16 -22.49
N ARG A 413 -1.12 6.99 -22.98
CA ARG A 413 -2.53 6.75 -23.34
C ARG A 413 -3.43 6.46 -22.14
N ALA A 414 -2.87 5.90 -21.06
CA ALA A 414 -3.62 5.54 -19.85
C ALA A 414 -4.26 6.76 -19.18
N ALA A 415 -3.71 7.96 -19.37
CA ALA A 415 -4.30 9.21 -18.89
C ALA A 415 -5.57 9.63 -19.67
N ALA A 416 -5.75 9.12 -20.89
CA ALA A 416 -6.76 9.62 -21.83
C ALA A 416 -7.95 8.67 -22.05
N LYS A 417 -7.86 7.39 -21.68
CA LYS A 417 -8.89 6.39 -21.99
C LYS A 417 -9.08 5.36 -20.88
N THR A 418 -10.33 4.98 -20.64
CA THR A 418 -10.67 3.80 -19.84
C THR A 418 -10.26 2.53 -20.61
N PRO A 419 -9.54 1.58 -19.98
CA PRO A 419 -9.17 0.33 -20.63
C PRO A 419 -10.41 -0.49 -20.97
N SER A 420 -10.42 -1.12 -22.16
CA SER A 420 -11.53 -1.98 -22.58
C SER A 420 -11.69 -3.21 -21.66
N PRO A 421 -12.92 -3.59 -21.26
CA PRO A 421 -13.17 -4.74 -20.40
C PRO A 421 -12.58 -6.06 -20.92
N TYR A 422 -12.46 -6.22 -22.25
CA TYR A 422 -11.90 -7.42 -22.87
C TYR A 422 -10.43 -7.66 -22.46
N TRP A 423 -9.62 -6.60 -22.45
CA TRP A 423 -8.21 -6.69 -22.05
C TRP A 423 -8.06 -6.95 -20.55
N GLY A 424 -8.97 -6.42 -19.72
CA GLY A 424 -9.06 -6.76 -18.31
C GLY A 424 -9.20 -8.27 -18.13
N ARG A 425 -10.23 -8.85 -18.77
CA ARG A 425 -10.53 -10.28 -18.69
C ARG A 425 -9.41 -11.17 -19.22
N LEU A 426 -8.78 -10.81 -20.34
CA LEU A 426 -7.67 -11.58 -20.89
C LEU A 426 -6.50 -11.66 -19.90
N LEU A 427 -6.12 -10.52 -19.32
CA LEU A 427 -5.04 -10.47 -18.35
C LEU A 427 -5.36 -11.23 -17.06
N ASP A 428 -6.63 -11.30 -16.66
CA ASP A 428 -7.06 -12.12 -15.51
C ASP A 428 -6.90 -13.62 -15.80
N VAL A 429 -7.20 -14.05 -17.03
CA VAL A 429 -6.95 -15.44 -17.47
C VAL A 429 -5.46 -15.74 -17.48
N VAL A 430 -4.63 -14.82 -17.99
CA VAL A 430 -3.17 -14.99 -17.97
C VAL A 430 -2.63 -15.04 -16.54
N GLU A 431 -3.15 -14.21 -15.63
CA GLU A 431 -2.77 -14.24 -14.21
C GLU A 431 -3.12 -15.59 -13.61
N PHE A 432 -4.34 -16.09 -13.83
CA PHE A 432 -4.76 -17.40 -13.35
C PHE A 432 -3.88 -18.53 -13.87
N LEU A 433 -3.60 -18.56 -15.18
CA LEU A 433 -2.71 -19.56 -15.78
C LEU A 433 -1.29 -19.49 -15.21
N ALA A 434 -0.74 -18.28 -15.03
CA ALA A 434 0.56 -18.09 -14.41
C ALA A 434 0.58 -18.66 -12.99
N LEU A 435 -0.40 -18.34 -12.16
CA LEU A 435 -0.51 -18.82 -10.78
C LEU A 435 -0.66 -20.34 -10.69
N VAL A 436 -1.54 -20.94 -11.51
CA VAL A 436 -1.74 -22.39 -11.54
C VAL A 436 -0.49 -23.12 -12.02
N SER A 437 0.26 -22.53 -12.95
CA SER A 437 1.50 -23.11 -13.48
C SER A 437 2.69 -23.09 -12.50
N LEU A 438 2.65 -22.30 -11.42
CA LEU A 438 3.73 -22.25 -10.42
C LEU A 438 3.97 -23.62 -9.78
N VAL A 439 2.90 -24.32 -9.41
CA VAL A 439 2.96 -25.63 -8.73
C VAL A 439 3.65 -26.71 -9.58
N PRO A 440 3.23 -26.99 -10.83
CA PRO A 440 3.92 -28.00 -11.65
C PRO A 440 5.36 -27.59 -11.99
N VAL A 441 5.62 -26.31 -12.24
CA VAL A 441 7.00 -25.85 -12.52
C VAL A 441 7.89 -25.99 -11.28
N ALA A 442 7.38 -25.74 -10.08
CA ALA A 442 8.10 -26.02 -8.85
C ALA A 442 8.37 -27.51 -8.67
N GLY A 443 7.41 -28.39 -9.03
CA GLY A 443 7.64 -29.83 -9.07
C GLY A 443 8.77 -30.25 -10.02
N ALA A 444 8.94 -29.54 -11.14
CA ALA A 444 10.07 -29.74 -12.05
C ALA A 444 11.41 -29.29 -11.44
N VAL A 445 11.42 -28.17 -10.69
CA VAL A 445 12.62 -27.70 -9.96
C VAL A 445 13.03 -28.69 -8.87
N LEU A 446 12.04 -29.30 -8.21
CA LEU A 446 12.25 -30.32 -7.17
C LEU A 446 12.67 -31.69 -7.75
N GLY A 447 12.65 -31.87 -9.08
CA GLY A 447 13.02 -33.13 -9.72
C GLY A 447 11.98 -34.24 -9.57
N ILE A 448 10.75 -33.93 -9.15
CA ILE A 448 9.67 -34.91 -8.89
C ILE A 448 9.37 -35.75 -10.14
N TYR A 449 9.34 -35.12 -11.32
CA TYR A 449 9.09 -35.82 -12.60
C TYR A 449 10.25 -36.70 -13.05
N GLY A 450 11.46 -36.44 -12.56
CA GLY A 450 12.61 -37.34 -12.76
C GLY A 450 12.46 -38.58 -11.88
N ALA A 451 12.18 -38.38 -10.60
CA ALA A 451 11.96 -39.46 -9.64
C ALA A 451 10.79 -40.38 -10.04
N ALA A 452 9.65 -39.81 -10.45
CA ALA A 452 8.49 -40.59 -10.88
C ALA A 452 8.79 -41.45 -12.12
N ARG A 453 9.62 -40.98 -13.07
CA ARG A 453 10.05 -41.77 -14.22
C ARG A 453 11.02 -42.89 -13.83
N ALA A 454 11.87 -42.67 -12.83
CA ALA A 454 12.81 -43.67 -12.33
C ALA A 454 12.14 -44.77 -11.49
N TRP A 455 10.90 -44.57 -11.02
CA TRP A 455 10.12 -45.61 -10.35
C TRP A 455 9.25 -46.43 -11.30
N GLY A 456 8.94 -45.90 -12.48
CA GLY A 456 8.07 -46.53 -13.48
C GLY A 456 8.79 -47.33 -14.56
N GLY A 457 10.13 -47.32 -14.58
CA GLY A 457 10.98 -48.12 -15.47
C GLY A 457 12.08 -48.77 -14.65
#